data_AF-A0A2E4KNU3-F1
#
_entry.id   AF-A0A2E4KNU3-F1
#
_cell.length_a   1.000
_cell.length_b   1.000
_cell.length_c   1.000
_cell.angle_alpha   90.00
_cell.angle_beta   90.00
_cell.angle_gamma   90.00
#
_symmetry.space_group_name_H-M   'P 1'
#
loop_
_entity.id
_entity.type
_entity.pdbx_description
1 polymer ?
#
loop_
_entity_poly.entity_id
_entity_poly.type
_entity_poly.pdbx_seq_one_letter_code
_entity_poly.pdbx_strand_id
1 'polypeptide(L)'
;ENDLIIDAAKSLDEQLLAIEMKLSDQRLSGGSARQDSIRWPRQLLAKLSSLAGYVGQTDFPPTTQQLEVLENYKELLDTYKLQMDGVRNGTLVEFNQALVEQGLVGVVPLP
;
A
#
# COMPACT_ATOMS: atom_id res chain seq x y z
N GLU A 1 -28.92 6.23 9.35
CA GLU A 1 -28.39 6.08 7.99
C GLU A 1 -26.99 6.66 7.84
N ASN A 2 -26.73 7.93 8.18
CA ASN A 2 -25.37 8.51 8.09
C ASN A 2 -24.28 7.72 8.83
N ASP A 3 -24.58 7.11 9.98
CA ASP A 3 -23.61 6.31 10.72
C ASP A 3 -23.10 5.11 9.90
N LEU A 4 -23.95 4.49 9.08
CA LEU A 4 -23.55 3.35 8.23
C LEU A 4 -22.58 3.77 7.13
N ILE A 5 -22.78 4.96 6.54
CA ILE A 5 -21.86 5.52 5.53
C ILE A 5 -20.53 5.86 6.17
N ILE A 6 -20.54 6.45 7.36
CA ILE A 6 -19.32 6.81 8.10
C ILE A 6 -18.53 5.54 8.45
N ASP A 7 -19.20 4.49 8.89
CA ASP A 7 -18.53 3.24 9.22
C ASP A 7 -18.01 2.51 7.98
N ALA A 8 -18.74 2.54 6.85
CA ALA A 8 -18.24 2.05 5.57
C ALA A 8 -17.02 2.85 5.09
N ALA A 9 -17.02 4.18 5.25
CA ALA A 9 -15.90 5.04 4.91
C ALA A 9 -14.66 4.70 5.75
N LYS A 10 -14.82 4.51 7.07
CA LYS A 10 -13.73 4.07 7.96
C LYS A 10 -13.20 2.71 7.56
N SER A 11 -14.07 1.75 7.24
CA SER A 11 -13.63 0.42 6.81
C SER A 11 -12.82 0.48 5.52
N LEU A 12 -13.25 1.29 4.54
CA LEU A 12 -12.51 1.51 3.31
C LEU A 12 -11.13 2.16 3.59
N ASP A 13 -11.10 3.20 4.44
CA ASP A 13 -9.87 3.88 4.84
C ASP A 13 -8.89 2.92 5.53
N GLU A 14 -9.34 2.13 6.50
CA GLU A 14 -8.53 1.13 7.20
C GLU A 14 -7.91 0.10 6.24
N GLN A 15 -8.67 -0.38 5.25
CA GLN A 15 -8.17 -1.32 4.25
C GLN A 15 -7.11 -0.68 3.34
N LEU A 16 -7.34 0.54 2.88
CA LEU A 16 -6.38 1.28 2.05
C LEU A 16 -5.09 1.58 2.83
N LEU A 17 -5.22 2.08 4.06
CA LEU A 17 -4.10 2.33 4.97
C LEU A 17 -3.31 1.05 5.26
N ALA A 18 -3.99 -0.08 5.44
CA ALA A 18 -3.33 -1.36 5.67
C ALA A 18 -2.47 -1.81 4.49
N ILE A 19 -2.88 -1.52 3.25
CA ILE A 19 -2.08 -1.78 2.05
C ILE A 19 -0.92 -0.79 1.97
N GLU A 20 -1.20 0.50 2.15
CA GLU A 20 -0.19 1.56 2.09
C GLU A 20 0.93 1.33 3.12
N MET A 21 0.58 0.96 4.35
CA MET A 21 1.52 0.65 5.44
C MET A 21 2.48 -0.52 5.12
N LYS A 22 2.16 -1.39 4.15
CA LYS A 22 3.07 -2.45 3.67
C LYS A 22 4.05 -1.95 2.60
N LEU A 23 3.70 -0.87 1.91
CA LEU A 23 4.53 -0.22 0.89
C LEU A 23 5.45 0.83 1.51
N SER A 24 4.86 1.72 2.32
CA SER A 24 5.49 2.82 3.02
C SER A 24 4.87 3.00 4.41
N ASP A 25 5.70 3.04 5.44
CA ASP A 25 5.20 3.25 6.80
C ASP A 25 4.79 4.71 6.99
N GLN A 26 3.48 4.96 7.09
CA GLN A 26 2.93 6.29 7.28
C GLN A 26 3.32 6.92 8.62
N ARG A 27 3.72 6.12 9.62
CA ARG A 27 4.24 6.65 10.89
C ARG A 27 5.61 7.30 10.72
N LEU A 28 6.32 6.98 9.64
CA LEU A 28 7.59 7.60 9.24
C LEU A 28 7.38 8.83 8.33
N SER A 29 6.13 9.21 8.04
CA SER A 29 5.80 10.45 7.33
C SER A 29 5.89 11.67 8.25
N GLY A 30 6.56 12.73 7.81
CA GLY A 30 6.74 13.99 8.58
C GLY A 30 8.19 14.31 8.97
N GLY A 31 8.44 15.58 9.31
CA GLY A 31 9.78 16.13 9.57
C GLY A 31 10.57 15.42 10.68
N SER A 32 9.88 15.01 11.74
CA SER A 32 10.43 14.35 12.94
C SER A 32 10.35 12.82 12.91
N ALA A 33 9.66 12.24 11.92
CA ALA A 33 9.31 10.84 11.88
C ALA A 33 10.45 9.90 11.41
N ARG A 34 11.62 10.47 11.09
CA ARG A 34 12.69 9.78 10.33
C ARG A 34 13.57 8.80 11.10
N GLN A 35 13.37 8.60 12.41
CA GLN A 35 14.43 7.98 13.23
C GLN A 35 14.06 6.72 13.99
N ASP A 36 12.84 6.22 13.89
CA ASP A 36 12.46 5.01 14.61
C ASP A 36 12.27 3.79 13.71
N SER A 37 13.30 3.54 12.92
CA SER A 37 13.40 2.30 12.16
C SER A 37 13.68 1.07 13.04
N ILE A 38 13.88 1.26 14.35
CA ILE A 38 14.10 0.17 15.31
C ILE A 38 12.77 -0.46 15.69
N ARG A 39 11.77 0.35 16.06
CA ARG A 39 10.42 -0.15 16.37
C ARG A 39 9.64 -0.51 15.12
N TRP A 40 9.86 0.20 14.01
CA TRP A 40 9.09 0.03 12.79
C TRP A 40 9.98 -0.34 11.60
N PRO A 41 9.89 -1.58 11.10
CA PRO A 41 10.77 -2.03 10.03
C PRO A 41 10.47 -1.29 8.72
N ARG A 42 11.51 -1.15 7.89
CA ARG A 42 11.41 -0.60 6.55
C ARG A 42 10.43 -1.42 5.70
N GLN A 43 9.54 -0.72 5.01
CA GLN A 43 8.52 -1.33 4.15
C GLN A 43 9.02 -1.54 2.71
N LEU A 44 8.20 -2.15 1.85
CA LEU A 44 8.62 -2.69 0.55
C LEU A 44 9.37 -1.66 -0.31
N LEU A 45 8.90 -0.41 -0.41
CA LEU A 45 9.57 0.61 -1.21
C LEU A 45 10.99 0.91 -0.71
N ALA A 46 11.18 1.00 0.60
CA ALA A 46 12.48 1.28 1.19
C ALA A 46 13.44 0.08 1.15
N LYS A 47 12.90 -1.14 1.03
CA LYS A 47 13.65 -2.37 0.75
C LYS A 47 14.12 -2.41 -0.71
N LEU A 48 13.22 -2.13 -1.66
CA LEU A 48 13.53 -2.02 -3.08
C LEU A 48 14.60 -0.94 -3.35
N SER A 49 14.47 0.24 -2.76
CA SER A 49 15.49 1.30 -2.87
C SER A 49 16.84 0.86 -2.32
N SER A 50 16.86 0.07 -1.24
CA SER A 50 18.09 -0.47 -0.69
C SER A 50 18.74 -1.49 -1.62
N LEU A 51 17.95 -2.40 -2.20
CA LEU A 51 18.45 -3.40 -3.14
C LEU A 51 19.01 -2.74 -4.41
N ALA A 52 18.27 -1.77 -4.97
CA ALA A 52 18.75 -0.98 -6.10
C ALA A 52 20.06 -0.26 -5.77
N GLY A 53 20.16 0.28 -4.55
CA GLY A 53 21.40 0.85 -4.02
C GLY A 53 22.55 -0.16 -3.98
N TYR A 54 22.34 -1.38 -3.49
CA TYR A 54 23.42 -2.38 -3.45
C TYR A 54 23.85 -2.85 -4.85
N VAL A 55 22.90 -2.98 -5.77
CA VAL A 55 23.17 -3.46 -7.14
C VAL A 55 23.82 -2.37 -8.00
N GLY A 56 23.38 -1.12 -7.86
CA GLY A 56 23.79 -0.03 -8.77
C GLY A 56 25.12 0.66 -8.43
N GLN A 57 25.85 0.22 -7.40
CA GLN A 57 27.07 0.90 -6.92
C GLN A 57 28.38 0.32 -7.49
N THR A 58 28.30 -0.75 -8.28
CA THR A 58 29.48 -1.43 -8.83
C THR A 58 29.27 -1.82 -10.28
N ASP A 59 30.35 -2.00 -11.03
CA ASP A 59 30.31 -2.55 -12.40
C ASP A 59 30.16 -4.08 -12.44
N PHE A 60 30.04 -4.73 -11.28
CA PHE A 60 29.79 -6.17 -11.19
C PHE A 60 28.30 -6.48 -11.41
N PRO A 61 27.98 -7.62 -12.06
CA PRO A 61 26.60 -8.06 -12.18
C PRO A 61 25.99 -8.37 -10.81
N PRO A 62 24.64 -8.33 -10.68
CA PRO A 62 23.96 -8.73 -9.45
C PRO A 62 24.33 -10.15 -9.03
N THR A 63 24.49 -10.38 -7.73
CA THR A 63 24.72 -11.72 -7.19
C THR A 63 23.44 -12.56 -7.25
N THR A 64 23.58 -13.89 -7.20
CA THR A 64 22.44 -14.81 -7.10
C THR A 64 21.51 -14.45 -5.94
N GLN A 65 22.07 -14.11 -4.78
CA GLN A 65 21.29 -13.73 -3.59
C GLN A 65 20.53 -12.43 -3.79
N GLN A 66 21.10 -11.44 -4.50
CA GLN A 66 20.40 -10.20 -4.81
C GLN A 66 19.20 -10.44 -5.74
N LEU A 67 19.33 -11.37 -6.69
CA LEU A 67 18.24 -11.78 -7.57
C LEU A 67 17.14 -12.53 -6.79
N GLU A 68 17.50 -13.43 -5.90
CA GLU A 68 16.55 -14.12 -5.01
C GLU A 68 15.75 -13.12 -4.14
N VAL A 69 16.42 -12.11 -3.60
CA VAL A 69 15.75 -11.04 -2.84
C VAL A 69 14.80 -10.24 -3.72
N LEU A 70 15.16 -9.96 -4.98
CA LEU A 70 14.28 -9.29 -5.93
C LEU A 70 13.00 -10.10 -6.19
N GLU A 71 13.11 -11.42 -6.40
CA GLU A 71 11.95 -12.27 -6.63
C GLU A 71 11.00 -12.26 -5.41
N ASN A 72 11.54 -12.37 -4.19
CA ASN A 72 10.74 -12.21 -2.97
C ASN A 72 9.99 -10.86 -2.93
N TYR A 73 10.62 -9.77 -3.37
CA TYR A 73 9.99 -8.45 -3.40
C TYR A 73 8.92 -8.31 -4.49
N LYS A 74 9.08 -8.98 -5.63
CA LYS A 74 8.05 -9.07 -6.66
C LYS A 74 6.82 -9.81 -6.16
N GLU A 75 7.01 -10.95 -5.49
CA GLU A 75 5.90 -11.72 -4.91
C GLU A 75 5.11 -10.90 -3.87
N LEU A 76 5.82 -10.14 -3.02
CA LEU A 76 5.17 -9.21 -2.09
C LEU A 76 4.38 -8.11 -2.83
N LEU A 77 4.95 -7.53 -3.89
CA LEU A 77 4.27 -6.51 -4.68
C LEU A 77 3.01 -7.06 -5.35
N ASP A 78 3.08 -8.23 -5.96
CA ASP A 78 1.93 -8.86 -6.60
C ASP A 78 0.83 -9.21 -5.59
N THR A 79 1.22 -9.66 -4.39
CA THR A 79 0.29 -9.85 -3.28
C THR A 79 -0.44 -8.56 -2.92
N TYR A 80 0.28 -7.44 -2.82
CA TYR A 80 -0.33 -6.15 -2.45
C TYR A 80 -1.18 -5.56 -3.57
N LYS A 81 -0.81 -5.81 -4.83
CA LYS A 81 -1.64 -5.45 -5.99
C LYS A 81 -2.95 -6.21 -5.97
N LEU A 82 -2.93 -7.52 -5.71
CA LEU A 82 -4.15 -8.32 -5.59
C LEU A 82 -5.06 -7.81 -4.46
N GLN A 83 -4.48 -7.43 -3.31
CA GLN A 83 -5.24 -6.81 -2.21
C GLN A 83 -5.89 -5.48 -2.64
N MET A 84 -5.14 -4.64 -3.35
CA MET A 84 -5.66 -3.37 -3.87
C MET A 84 -6.79 -3.58 -4.88
N ASP A 85 -6.65 -4.57 -5.77
CA ASP A 85 -7.69 -4.94 -6.72
C ASP A 85 -8.95 -5.44 -5.99
N GLY A 86 -8.79 -6.19 -4.89
CA GLY A 86 -9.90 -6.58 -4.03
C GLY A 86 -10.63 -5.38 -3.42
N VAL A 87 -9.90 -4.38 -2.91
CA VAL A 87 -10.50 -3.15 -2.38
C VAL A 87 -11.21 -2.35 -3.49
N ARG A 88 -10.58 -2.22 -4.66
CA ARG A 88 -11.12 -1.45 -5.80
C ARG A 88 -12.38 -2.09 -6.37
N ASN A 89 -12.40 -3.40 -6.53
CA ASN A 89 -13.49 -4.14 -7.17
C ASN A 89 -14.55 -4.62 -6.17
N GLY A 90 -14.28 -4.53 -4.87
CA GLY A 90 -15.19 -4.88 -3.77
C GLY A 90 -15.60 -3.64 -2.98
N THR A 91 -14.93 -3.40 -1.85
CA THR A 91 -15.34 -2.40 -0.86
C THR A 91 -15.54 -0.99 -1.43
N LEU A 92 -14.73 -0.54 -2.40
CA LEU A 92 -14.92 0.77 -3.03
C LEU A 92 -16.21 0.83 -3.87
N VAL A 93 -16.55 -0.24 -4.58
CA VAL A 93 -17.79 -0.33 -5.37
C VAL A 93 -19.00 -0.29 -4.42
N GLU A 94 -18.96 -1.10 -3.36
CA GLU A 94 -20.02 -1.14 -2.33
C GLU A 94 -20.20 0.23 -1.67
N PHE A 95 -19.10 0.90 -1.32
CA PHE A 95 -19.13 2.24 -0.74
C PHE A 95 -19.73 3.27 -1.70
N ASN A 96 -19.32 3.26 -2.97
CA ASN A 96 -19.88 4.14 -3.99
C ASN A 96 -21.39 3.91 -4.19
N GLN A 97 -21.86 2.67 -4.15
CA GLN A 97 -23.29 2.35 -4.23
C GLN A 97 -24.05 2.93 -3.03
N ALA A 98 -23.53 2.74 -1.82
CA ALA A 98 -24.13 3.30 -0.60
C ALA A 98 -24.22 4.83 -0.63
N LEU A 99 -23.23 5.51 -1.22
CA LEU A 99 -23.28 6.96 -1.43
C LEU A 99 -24.38 7.37 -2.41
N VAL A 100 -24.49 6.67 -3.55
CA VAL A 100 -25.50 6.97 -4.58
C VAL A 100 -26.92 6.74 -4.07
N GLU A 101 -27.15 5.68 -3.29
CA GLU A 101 -28.44 5.41 -2.65
C GLU A 101 -28.89 6.55 -1.72
N GLN A 102 -27.93 7.30 -1.18
CA GLN A 102 -28.14 8.45 -0.29
C GLN A 102 -28.13 9.78 -1.05
N GLY A 103 -28.15 9.74 -2.38
CA GLY A 103 -28.16 10.92 -3.26
C GLY A 103 -26.82 11.65 -3.36
N LEU A 104 -25.72 11.03 -2.91
CA LEU A 104 -24.37 11.57 -3.00
C LEU A 104 -23.64 11.04 -4.23
N VAL A 105 -22.59 11.74 -4.63
CA VAL A 105 -21.72 11.32 -5.74
C VAL A 105 -20.64 10.36 -5.22
N GLY A 106 -20.34 9.29 -5.95
CA GLY A 106 -19.24 8.38 -5.63
C GLY A 106 -17.88 9.09 -5.63
N VAL A 107 -16.94 8.60 -4.81
CA VAL A 107 -15.62 9.22 -4.61
C VAL A 107 -14.71 9.05 -5.84
N VAL A 108 -14.89 7.96 -6.57
CA VAL A 108 -14.22 7.70 -7.86
C VAL A 108 -15.29 7.25 -8.85
N PRO A 109 -15.39 7.85 -10.05
CA PRO A 109 -16.27 7.34 -11.07
C PRO A 109 -15.83 5.92 -11.44
N LEU A 110 -16.73 4.96 -11.28
CA LEU A 110 -16.52 3.60 -11.77
C LEU A 110 -16.44 3.68 -13.31
N PRO A 111 -15.46 2.99 -13.93
CA PRO A 111 -15.33 2.97 -15.39
C PRO A 111 -16.56 2.39 -16.09
#